data_AF-A0A699S016-F1
#
_entry.id   AF-A0A699S016-F1
#
_cell.length_a   1.000
_cell.length_b   1.000
_cell.length_c   1.000
_cell.angle_alpha   90.00
_cell.angle_beta   90.00
_cell.angle_gamma   90.00
#
_symmetry.space_group_name_H-M   'P 1'
#
loop_
_entity.id
_entity.type
_entity.pdbx_description
1 polymer ?
#
loop_
_entity_poly.entity_id
_entity_poly.type
_entity_poly.pdbx_seq_one_letter_code
_entity_poly.pdbx_strand_id
1 'polypeptide(L)'
;RSPKLENGNQGNRAGNGNAMTRAYAVGTAGTNPNSNVAMEAEDESKEKRLEDVPIVQDFPEDLPGIPPTRRVEFQNGLVPGVAPVARAPYRLTSSEMKELWDQLKELADKGFIRPSSSPWGAL
;
A
#
# COMPACT_ATOMS: atom_id res chain seq x y z
N ARG A 1 29.34 21.22 25.80
CA ARG A 1 30.46 20.26 25.92
C ARG A 1 29.88 18.87 25.76
N SER A 2 30.36 18.09 24.77
CA SER A 2 29.93 16.72 24.42
C SER A 2 28.49 16.55 23.87
N PRO A 3 28.22 15.53 23.04
CA PRO A 3 29.03 15.12 21.88
C PRO A 3 28.19 14.95 20.59
N LYS A 4 28.86 14.80 19.44
CA LYS A 4 28.25 14.40 18.15
C LYS A 4 28.47 12.89 17.98
N LEU A 5 27.46 12.14 17.55
CA LEU A 5 27.59 10.71 17.25
C LEU A 5 27.79 10.50 15.76
N GLU A 6 28.87 9.81 15.41
CA GLU A 6 29.24 9.41 14.05
C GLU A 6 28.81 7.95 13.85
N ASN A 7 28.15 7.65 12.73
CA ASN A 7 27.72 6.29 12.38
C ASN A 7 28.40 5.89 11.06
N GLY A 8 29.42 5.03 11.17
CA GLY A 8 30.12 4.46 10.01
C GLY A 8 29.52 3.12 9.60
N ASN A 9 28.94 3.05 8.40
CA ASN A 9 28.38 1.83 7.81
C ASN A 9 29.37 1.16 6.85
N GLN A 10 30.13 0.19 7.35
CA GLN A 10 31.06 -0.62 6.54
C GLN A 10 30.46 -1.95 6.09
N GLY A 11 30.62 -2.26 4.79
CA GLY A 11 31.01 -3.59 4.31
C GLY A 11 29.99 -4.73 4.37
N ASN A 12 29.31 -4.95 3.25
CA ASN A 12 28.66 -6.22 2.93
C ASN A 12 29.69 -7.28 2.47
N ARG A 13 29.56 -8.55 2.92
CA ARG A 13 30.22 -9.69 2.24
C ARG A 13 29.40 -10.98 2.34
N ALA A 14 29.51 -11.79 1.28
CA ALA A 14 28.62 -12.88 0.93
C ALA A 14 28.78 -14.18 1.74
N GLY A 15 27.74 -15.03 1.68
CA GLY A 15 27.74 -16.39 2.22
C GLY A 15 26.46 -17.15 1.88
N ASN A 16 26.28 -17.55 0.61
CA ASN A 16 25.20 -18.46 0.20
C ASN A 16 25.57 -19.91 0.56
N GLY A 17 24.63 -20.65 1.17
CA GLY A 17 24.82 -22.06 1.52
C GLY A 17 23.52 -22.73 1.95
N ASN A 18 22.69 -23.14 1.00
CA ASN A 18 21.47 -23.90 1.23
C ASN A 18 21.66 -25.39 0.89
N ALA A 19 21.80 -26.23 1.92
CA ALA A 19 21.81 -27.68 1.74
C ALA A 19 21.01 -28.37 2.85
N MET A 20 19.85 -28.94 2.52
CA MET A 20 19.45 -30.23 3.08
C MET A 20 18.53 -31.01 2.15
N THR A 21 19.11 -32.05 1.56
CA THR A 21 18.50 -33.04 0.68
C THR A 21 17.31 -33.76 1.33
N ARG A 22 16.29 -34.09 0.52
CA ARG A 22 15.34 -35.18 0.84
C ARG A 22 15.26 -36.13 -0.34
N ALA A 23 15.87 -37.30 -0.20
CA ALA A 23 15.75 -38.40 -1.15
C ALA A 23 14.45 -39.19 -0.90
N TYR A 24 13.88 -39.77 -1.95
CA TYR A 24 12.82 -40.77 -1.89
C TYR A 24 13.15 -41.95 -2.82
N ALA A 25 12.61 -43.12 -2.48
CA ALA A 25 13.21 -44.41 -2.83
C ALA A 25 12.81 -44.98 -4.19
N VAL A 26 13.66 -45.91 -4.66
CA VAL A 26 13.57 -46.68 -5.90
C VAL A 26 12.36 -47.64 -5.92
N GLY A 27 11.72 -47.74 -7.09
CA GLY A 27 10.91 -48.88 -7.53
C GLY A 27 11.21 -49.18 -9.01
N THR A 28 11.41 -50.46 -9.37
CA THR A 28 12.03 -50.84 -10.67
C THR A 28 11.10 -51.55 -11.66
N ALA A 29 11.11 -51.02 -12.89
CA ALA A 29 11.13 -51.71 -14.20
C ALA A 29 10.03 -52.70 -14.67
N GLY A 30 9.57 -52.45 -15.90
CA GLY A 30 8.73 -53.31 -16.77
C GLY A 30 7.36 -52.67 -17.04
N THR A 31 6.92 -52.32 -18.25
CA THR A 31 7.29 -52.58 -19.67
C THR A 31 6.76 -51.42 -20.56
N ASN A 32 7.03 -51.18 -21.86
CA ASN A 32 7.98 -51.63 -22.92
C ASN A 32 8.06 -50.46 -23.96
N PRO A 33 9.21 -50.16 -24.60
CA PRO A 33 9.39 -48.93 -25.38
C PRO A 33 8.84 -48.95 -26.82
N ASN A 34 7.63 -48.45 -27.06
CA ASN A 34 7.31 -47.74 -28.32
C ASN A 34 6.01 -46.91 -28.28
N SER A 35 6.12 -45.59 -28.08
CA SER A 35 5.11 -44.62 -28.53
C SER A 35 5.73 -43.22 -28.60
N ASN A 36 6.31 -42.89 -29.75
CA ASN A 36 6.73 -41.53 -30.08
C ASN A 36 5.50 -40.67 -30.46
N VAL A 37 4.73 -40.24 -29.46
CA VAL A 37 3.80 -39.13 -29.63
C VAL A 37 4.41 -37.92 -28.93
N ALA A 38 5.14 -37.12 -29.69
CA ALA A 38 5.45 -35.76 -29.30
C ALA A 38 4.11 -35.00 -29.22
N MET A 39 3.71 -34.63 -28.01
CA MET A 39 2.76 -33.57 -27.77
C MET A 39 3.47 -32.54 -26.91
N GLU A 40 4.16 -31.63 -27.58
CA GLU A 40 4.71 -30.42 -26.97
C GLU A 40 3.52 -29.57 -26.51
N ALA A 41 3.06 -29.84 -25.29
CA ALA A 41 2.27 -28.89 -24.53
C ALA A 41 3.25 -27.83 -24.01
N GLU A 42 3.64 -26.91 -24.89
CA GLU A 42 4.18 -25.63 -24.45
C GLU A 42 3.09 -24.96 -23.61
N ASP A 43 3.24 -25.04 -22.28
CA ASP A 43 2.57 -24.13 -21.37
C ASP A 43 3.22 -22.76 -21.61
N GLU A 44 2.73 -22.08 -22.65
CA GLU A 44 3.10 -20.72 -23.01
C GLU A 44 2.57 -19.80 -21.91
N SER A 45 3.23 -19.84 -20.75
CA SER A 45 3.01 -18.96 -19.63
C SER A 45 3.44 -17.57 -20.07
N LYS A 46 2.51 -16.84 -20.72
CA LYS A 46 2.73 -15.50 -21.22
C LYS A 46 3.16 -14.62 -20.06
N GLU A 47 4.46 -14.39 -19.99
CA GLU A 47 5.12 -13.47 -19.06
C GLU A 47 4.65 -12.06 -19.43
N LYS A 48 3.44 -11.72 -18.99
CA LYS A 48 2.82 -10.41 -19.10
C LYS A 48 3.80 -9.39 -18.53
N ARG A 49 4.42 -8.65 -19.42
CA ARG A 49 5.52 -7.76 -19.09
C ARG A 49 4.95 -6.47 -18.50
N LEU A 50 5.81 -5.65 -17.91
CA LEU A 50 5.37 -4.37 -17.34
C LEU A 50 4.85 -3.41 -18.42
N GLU A 51 5.23 -3.60 -19.69
CA GLU A 51 4.70 -2.86 -20.83
C GLU A 51 3.26 -3.25 -21.22
N ASP A 52 2.76 -4.41 -20.76
CA ASP A 52 1.38 -4.85 -20.99
C ASP A 52 0.39 -4.25 -19.96
N VAL A 53 0.89 -3.54 -18.93
CA VAL A 53 0.07 -2.89 -17.92
C VAL A 53 -0.28 -1.48 -18.40
N PRO A 54 -1.56 -1.14 -18.65
CA PRO A 54 -1.94 0.19 -19.08
C PRO A 54 -1.65 1.21 -17.98
N ILE A 55 -0.73 2.14 -18.26
CA ILE A 55 -0.40 3.25 -17.37
C ILE A 55 -1.54 4.27 -17.46
N VAL A 56 -2.36 4.35 -16.40
CA VAL A 56 -3.40 5.38 -16.29
C VAL A 56 -2.72 6.73 -16.02
N GLN A 57 -2.76 7.63 -17.01
CA GLN A 57 -2.27 9.02 -16.88
C GLN A 57 -3.40 10.04 -16.69
N ASP A 58 -4.65 9.68 -17.00
CA ASP A 58 -5.82 10.58 -16.93
C ASP A 58 -6.37 10.76 -15.50
N PHE A 59 -5.51 11.25 -14.59
CA PHE A 59 -5.97 11.78 -13.31
C PHE A 59 -6.36 13.25 -13.48
N PRO A 60 -7.57 13.68 -13.04
CA PRO A 60 -7.94 15.08 -13.11
C PRO A 60 -7.09 15.90 -12.13
N GLU A 61 -6.62 17.07 -12.59
CA GLU A 61 -5.87 18.05 -11.78
C GLU A 61 -6.70 18.51 -10.55
N ASP A 62 -8.01 18.66 -10.75
CA ASP A 62 -8.99 19.00 -9.71
C ASP A 62 -9.62 17.73 -9.11
N LEU A 63 -9.80 17.75 -7.79
CA LEU A 63 -10.56 16.69 -7.11
C LEU A 63 -12.00 16.65 -7.63
N PRO A 64 -12.53 15.46 -8.04
CA PRO A 64 -13.96 15.32 -8.22
C PRO A 64 -14.64 15.67 -6.88
N GLY A 65 -15.74 16.41 -6.94
CA GLY A 65 -16.48 16.90 -5.76
C GLY A 65 -16.96 15.79 -4.83
N ILE A 66 -17.78 16.14 -3.82
CA ILE A 66 -18.32 15.15 -2.88
C ILE A 66 -18.83 13.92 -3.65
N PRO A 67 -18.28 12.72 -3.42
CA PRO A 67 -18.68 11.54 -4.17
C PRO A 67 -20.17 11.28 -3.95
N PRO A 68 -20.95 11.01 -5.01
CA PRO A 68 -22.39 10.84 -4.91
C PRO A 68 -22.74 9.71 -3.93
N THR A 69 -23.92 9.81 -3.30
CA THR A 69 -24.40 8.87 -2.28
C THR A 69 -24.24 7.42 -2.74
N ARG A 70 -23.23 6.75 -2.18
CA ARG A 70 -22.90 5.37 -2.50
C ARG A 70 -23.93 4.45 -1.86
N ARG A 71 -24.25 3.31 -2.50
CA ARG A 71 -25.14 2.28 -1.92
C ARG A 71 -24.55 1.60 -0.67
N VAL A 72 -23.26 1.79 -0.42
CA VAL A 72 -22.55 1.28 0.77
C VAL A 72 -22.07 2.49 1.56
N GLU A 73 -22.57 2.61 2.80
CA GLU A 73 -22.07 3.57 3.77
C GLU A 73 -20.74 3.07 4.35
N PHE A 74 -19.74 3.96 4.40
CA PHE A 74 -18.44 3.63 5.00
C PHE A 74 -18.55 3.80 6.51
N GLN A 75 -18.93 2.73 7.21
CA GLN A 75 -19.01 2.72 8.67
C GLN A 75 -17.60 2.54 9.27
N ASN A 76 -17.15 3.53 10.06
CA ASN A 76 -15.90 3.44 10.80
C ASN A 76 -16.08 2.52 12.02
N GLY A 77 -15.86 1.22 11.82
CA GLY A 77 -15.96 0.21 12.87
C GLY A 77 -15.06 0.53 14.06
N LEU A 78 -15.64 1.02 15.16
CA LEU A 78 -14.96 1.21 16.43
C LEU A 78 -15.04 -0.07 17.27
N VAL A 79 -13.96 -0.38 18.00
CA VAL A 79 -14.03 -1.39 19.06
C VAL A 79 -14.96 -0.88 20.18
N PRO A 80 -15.91 -1.68 20.68
CA PRO A 80 -16.81 -1.26 21.76
C PRO A 80 -16.03 -0.76 22.99
N GLY A 81 -16.43 0.39 23.52
CA GLY A 81 -15.80 1.01 24.70
C GLY A 81 -14.61 1.95 24.42
N VAL A 82 -14.22 2.17 23.16
CA VAL A 82 -13.23 3.20 22.83
C VAL A 82 -13.81 4.59 23.08
N ALA A 83 -13.25 5.31 24.06
CA ALA A 83 -13.61 6.69 24.35
C ALA A 83 -13.12 7.65 23.24
N PRO A 84 -13.83 8.76 22.97
CA PRO A 84 -13.38 9.77 22.02
C PRO A 84 -12.01 10.34 22.40
N VAL A 85 -11.10 10.36 21.43
CA VAL A 85 -9.82 11.09 21.56
C VAL A 85 -10.06 12.53 21.17
N ALA A 86 -9.62 13.47 22.00
CA ALA A 86 -9.51 14.89 21.67
C ALA A 86 -8.16 15.40 22.14
N ARG A 87 -7.40 16.06 21.26
CA ARG A 87 -6.10 16.66 21.58
C ARG A 87 -6.08 18.13 21.12
N ALA A 88 -5.24 18.93 21.77
CA ALA A 88 -5.06 20.32 21.39
C ALA A 88 -4.39 20.42 20.01
N PRO A 89 -4.81 21.34 19.12
CA PRO A 89 -4.18 21.56 17.83
C PRO A 89 -2.68 21.91 17.95
N TYR A 90 -1.92 21.60 16.90
CA TYR A 90 -0.52 22.01 16.80
C TYR A 90 -0.38 23.55 16.82
N ARG A 91 0.77 24.02 17.33
CA ARG A 91 1.11 25.44 17.36
C ARG A 91 1.64 25.86 15.99
N LEU A 92 0.85 26.61 15.24
CA LEU A 92 1.22 27.15 13.93
C LEU A 92 1.69 28.61 14.07
N THR A 93 2.55 29.04 13.15
CA THR A 93 2.87 30.45 12.92
C THR A 93 1.72 31.16 12.18
N SER A 94 1.70 32.50 12.21
CA SER A 94 0.63 33.29 11.59
C SER A 94 0.47 33.05 10.08
N SER A 95 1.57 32.76 9.36
CA SER A 95 1.55 32.43 7.93
C SER A 95 0.96 31.05 7.65
N GLU A 96 1.34 30.03 8.43
CA GLU A 96 0.80 28.67 8.31
C GLU A 96 -0.69 28.65 8.67
N MET A 97 -1.10 29.41 9.69
CA MET A 97 -2.50 29.52 10.08
C MET A 97 -3.35 30.20 8.99
N LYS A 98 -2.81 31.20 8.27
CA LYS A 98 -3.50 31.84 7.15
C LYS A 98 -3.70 30.84 6.00
N GLU A 99 -2.63 30.16 5.60
CA GLU A 99 -2.66 29.17 4.52
C GLU A 99 -3.68 28.05 4.83
N LEU A 100 -3.67 27.53 6.07
CA LEU A 100 -4.63 26.53 6.53
C LEU A 100 -6.07 27.05 6.47
N TRP A 101 -6.33 28.31 6.82
CA TRP A 101 -7.66 28.90 6.70
C TRP A 101 -8.14 29.04 5.26
N ASP A 102 -7.26 29.45 4.35
CA ASP A 102 -7.58 29.59 2.93
C ASP A 102 -7.93 28.21 2.32
N GLN A 103 -7.14 27.17 2.63
CA GLN A 103 -7.40 25.79 2.21
C GLN A 103 -8.70 25.22 2.81
N LEU A 104 -8.94 25.41 4.11
CA LEU A 104 -10.20 24.98 4.75
C LEU A 104 -11.41 25.69 4.15
N LYS A 105 -11.27 26.97 3.78
CA LYS A 105 -12.32 27.71 3.09
C LYS A 105 -12.58 27.14 1.69
N GLU A 106 -11.54 26.88 0.91
CA GLU A 106 -11.69 26.26 -0.42
C GLU A 106 -12.41 24.89 -0.33
N LEU A 107 -12.02 24.03 0.62
CA LEU A 107 -12.66 22.73 0.83
C LEU A 107 -14.12 22.85 1.28
N ALA A 108 -14.47 23.88 2.05
CA ALA A 108 -15.84 24.16 2.47
C ALA A 108 -16.69 24.72 1.32
N ASP A 109 -16.13 25.63 0.50
CA ASP A 109 -16.79 26.19 -0.67
C ASP A 109 -17.00 25.12 -1.78
N LYS A 110 -16.06 24.17 -1.92
CA LYS A 110 -16.20 22.95 -2.74
C LYS A 110 -17.11 21.87 -2.09
N GLY A 111 -17.55 22.07 -0.85
CA GLY A 111 -18.48 21.20 -0.12
C GLY A 111 -17.86 19.94 0.52
N PHE A 112 -16.57 19.70 0.36
CA PHE A 112 -15.89 18.51 0.92
C PHE A 112 -15.96 18.41 2.44
N ILE A 113 -16.02 19.56 3.13
CA ILE A 113 -16.11 19.65 4.59
C ILE A 113 -17.24 20.58 5.02
N ARG A 114 -17.69 20.42 6.27
CA ARG A 114 -18.59 21.36 6.95
C ARG A 114 -18.22 21.48 8.43
N PRO A 115 -18.56 22.59 9.12
CA PRO A 115 -18.46 22.69 10.56
C PRO A 115 -19.18 21.54 11.27
N SER A 116 -18.62 21.05 12.38
CA SER A 116 -19.21 19.96 13.17
C SER A 116 -18.96 20.14 14.66
N SER A 117 -19.84 19.56 15.47
CA SER A 117 -19.71 19.48 16.93
C SER A 117 -19.45 18.02 17.31
N SER A 118 -18.20 17.58 17.15
CA SER A 118 -17.77 16.21 17.42
C SER A 118 -17.08 16.10 18.79
N PRO A 119 -17.29 15.02 19.56
CA PRO A 119 -16.46 14.71 20.73
C PRO A 119 -15.07 14.17 20.34
N TRP A 120 -14.84 13.88 19.05
CA TRP A 120 -13.56 13.43 18.50
C TRP A 120 -12.78 14.59 17.89
N GLY A 121 -11.52 14.74 18.28
CA GLY A 121 -10.53 15.63 17.68
C GLY A 121 -9.28 14.85 17.25
N ALA A 122 -8.87 15.05 16.00
CA ALA A 122 -7.66 14.44 15.44
C ALA A 122 -6.37 15.10 15.97
N LEU A 123 -5.23 14.59 15.51
CA LEU A 123 -3.89 15.13 15.75
C LEU A 123 -3.43 15.97 14.57
#